data_AF-A0A817EZ33-F1
#
_entry.id   AF-A0A817EZ33-F1
#
_cell.length_a   1.000
_cell.length_b   1.000
_cell.length_c   1.000
_cell.angle_alpha   90.00
_cell.angle_beta   90.00
_cell.angle_gamma   90.00
#
_symmetry.space_group_name_H-M   'P 1'
#
loop_
_entity.id
_entity.type
_entity.pdbx_description
1 polymer ?
#
loop_
_entity_poly.entity_id
_entity_poly.type
_entity_poly.pdbx_seq_one_letter_code
_entity_poly.pdbx_strand_id
1 'polypeptide(L)'
;MECKDKELNPAEHEEEILVLKSIFNEDFVLLDNENDQSTFDLIIRFDSLPNKILLIHDESTISTEIFHLPPITLHITYKKTYPKIDSPLYCIKCDYLTCDQLLSLTNQMDKMWKSGEVIVYTWIEFLKDYFYNLNNQLILFDIKSSIDDKRFLTNYDKIGSKQIYEQLVSYNRIQNQYEFEQANHICPICLEEKSGKNFLQFEKCHHYACIFCLNSHAKEYLSNIQQKKPINCYECDSPLYQSELRRIFSDNKLLLKYQQRLLEQTTDMVWCPRCHHAITCTPSESKSGNHQSFVECFYCQFTFCRRCQQSWHPQIQCPKDEILQDIKQNLNSNEQKLNKIQLKNLLLEIETIQTIEQCTKPCPSCNVRIEKNGGCQHMNCRACQIHFCWTCGWYGRAYSPHPCEIKPDKSQVSLPLDMNEKFQQILHDENGNQIQHDIVKRIQICPRENCRQAHIKVGTKNTLTCDKCETIFCFVCGEIVYGNFHFSAYGCKANTRL
;
A
#
# COMPACT_ATOMS: atom_id res chain seq x y z
N MET A 1 -33.73 7.98 -59.42
CA MET A 1 -33.08 7.27 -58.31
C MET A 1 -33.21 8.15 -57.09
N GLU A 2 -34.31 7.97 -56.36
CA GLU A 2 -34.55 8.63 -55.08
C GLU A 2 -33.50 8.14 -54.08
N CYS A 3 -32.71 9.08 -53.53
CA CYS A 3 -31.94 8.82 -52.32
C CYS A 3 -32.96 8.58 -51.20
N LYS A 4 -33.15 7.31 -50.81
CA LYS A 4 -33.87 6.98 -49.58
C LYS A 4 -33.15 7.66 -48.43
N ASP A 5 -33.86 8.57 -47.77
CA ASP A 5 -33.48 9.13 -46.48
C ASP A 5 -33.11 7.96 -45.56
N LYS A 6 -31.84 7.91 -45.14
CA LYS A 6 -31.42 7.01 -44.07
C LYS A 6 -32.15 7.51 -42.83
N GLU A 7 -33.17 6.80 -42.38
CA GLU A 7 -33.92 7.12 -41.16
C GLU A 7 -32.96 7.17 -39.97
N LEU A 8 -32.43 8.36 -39.67
CA LEU A 8 -31.77 8.69 -38.43
C LEU A 8 -32.84 8.73 -37.34
N ASN A 9 -32.62 8.05 -36.21
CA ASN A 9 -33.57 8.11 -35.10
C ASN A 9 -32.88 8.42 -33.76
N PRO A 10 -32.52 9.69 -33.51
CA PRO A 10 -31.93 10.13 -32.25
C PRO A 10 -32.84 9.84 -31.03
N ALA A 11 -34.16 9.83 -31.21
CA ALA A 11 -35.12 9.67 -30.13
C ALA A 11 -35.05 8.29 -29.47
N GLU A 12 -34.94 7.20 -30.25
CA GLU A 12 -34.82 5.84 -29.71
C GLU A 12 -33.48 5.62 -28.99
N HIS A 13 -32.40 6.28 -29.45
CA HIS A 13 -31.10 6.26 -28.76
C HIS A 13 -31.20 6.94 -27.39
N GLU A 14 -31.79 8.13 -27.35
CA GLU A 14 -31.95 8.91 -26.12
C GLU A 14 -32.83 8.17 -25.12
N GLU A 15 -33.93 7.56 -25.57
CA GLU A 15 -34.81 6.74 -24.72
C GLU A 15 -34.07 5.54 -24.11
N GLU A 16 -33.37 4.72 -24.90
CA GLU A 16 -32.62 3.57 -24.38
C GLU A 16 -31.52 4.03 -23.41
N ILE A 17 -30.79 5.09 -23.73
CA ILE A 17 -29.74 5.64 -22.86
C ILE A 17 -30.33 6.15 -21.53
N LEU A 18 -31.49 6.81 -21.56
CA LEU A 18 -32.16 7.26 -20.34
C LEU A 18 -32.57 6.08 -19.46
N VAL A 19 -33.11 5.01 -20.06
CA VAL A 19 -33.44 3.77 -19.35
C VAL A 19 -32.17 3.16 -18.73
N LEU A 20 -31.10 2.99 -19.51
CA LEU A 20 -29.83 2.44 -19.02
C LEU A 20 -29.23 3.28 -17.89
N LYS A 21 -29.21 4.62 -18.04
CA LYS A 21 -28.75 5.54 -16.98
C LYS A 21 -29.56 5.37 -15.69
N SER A 22 -30.88 5.19 -15.81
CA SER A 22 -31.75 5.00 -14.64
C SER A 22 -31.50 3.67 -13.92
N ILE A 23 -31.20 2.61 -14.67
CA ILE A 23 -30.96 1.26 -14.12
C ILE A 23 -29.58 1.16 -13.48
N PHE A 24 -28.54 1.67 -14.16
CA PHE A 24 -27.14 1.45 -13.75
C PHE A 24 -26.55 2.61 -12.93
N ASN A 25 -27.17 3.80 -12.96
CA ASN A 25 -26.75 4.97 -12.16
C ASN A 25 -25.23 5.22 -12.23
N GLU A 26 -24.49 5.01 -11.14
CA GLU A 26 -23.03 5.21 -11.07
C GLU A 26 -22.22 4.25 -11.96
N ASP A 27 -22.81 3.12 -12.36
CA ASP A 27 -22.20 2.15 -13.26
C ASP A 27 -22.44 2.47 -14.75
N PHE A 28 -23.13 3.57 -15.07
CA PHE A 28 -23.22 4.13 -16.42
C PHE A 28 -22.28 5.34 -16.57
N VAL A 29 -21.35 5.27 -17.52
CA VAL A 29 -20.40 6.36 -17.80
C VAL A 29 -20.56 6.82 -19.25
N LEU A 30 -21.17 8.00 -19.45
CA LEU A 30 -21.22 8.64 -20.78
C LEU A 30 -19.83 9.16 -21.15
N LEU A 31 -19.27 8.72 -22.27
CA LEU A 31 -17.94 9.11 -22.74
C LEU A 31 -18.02 10.20 -23.81
N ASP A 32 -18.94 10.06 -24.76
CA ASP A 32 -19.15 11.00 -25.85
C ASP A 32 -20.63 11.00 -26.26
N ASN A 33 -21.13 12.17 -26.64
CA ASN A 33 -22.46 12.35 -27.18
C ASN A 33 -22.51 13.44 -28.27
N GLU A 34 -21.48 13.49 -29.12
CA GLU A 34 -21.42 14.41 -30.26
C GLU A 34 -21.81 13.72 -31.59
N ASN A 35 -22.45 14.48 -32.50
CA ASN A 35 -22.73 14.09 -33.89
C ASN A 35 -23.60 12.82 -34.11
N ASP A 36 -24.62 12.59 -33.27
CA ASP A 36 -25.51 11.40 -33.31
C ASP A 36 -24.77 10.06 -33.10
N GLN A 37 -23.61 10.08 -32.44
CA GLN A 37 -22.93 8.89 -31.96
C GLN A 37 -22.74 8.97 -30.46
N SER A 38 -23.62 8.31 -29.71
CA SER A 38 -23.44 8.17 -28.26
C SER A 38 -22.50 7.02 -27.97
N THR A 39 -21.46 7.30 -27.18
CA THR A 39 -20.50 6.31 -26.69
C THR A 39 -20.49 6.31 -25.17
N PHE A 40 -20.60 5.13 -24.57
CA PHE A 40 -20.66 4.99 -23.11
C PHE A 40 -20.08 3.66 -22.64
N ASP A 41 -19.63 3.65 -21.39
CA ASP A 41 -19.20 2.45 -20.68
C ASP A 41 -20.29 2.04 -19.67
N LEU A 42 -20.58 0.74 -19.63
CA LEU A 42 -21.42 0.10 -18.61
C LEU A 42 -20.56 -0.83 -17.76
N ILE A 43 -20.49 -0.55 -16.45
CA ILE A 43 -19.77 -1.38 -15.48
C ILE A 43 -20.71 -2.47 -14.99
N ILE A 44 -20.47 -3.71 -15.39
CA ILE A 44 -21.28 -4.85 -14.97
C ILE A 44 -20.67 -5.42 -13.70
N ARG A 45 -21.33 -5.15 -12.58
CA ARG A 45 -21.03 -5.76 -11.28
C ARG A 45 -21.79 -7.07 -11.15
N PHE A 46 -21.16 -8.00 -10.47
CA PHE A 46 -21.77 -9.25 -10.05
C PHE A 46 -22.07 -9.12 -8.56
N ASP A 47 -23.29 -9.44 -8.17
CA ASP A 47 -23.60 -9.61 -6.75
C ASP A 47 -22.84 -10.84 -6.23
N SER A 48 -22.95 -11.13 -4.93
CA SER A 48 -22.40 -12.37 -4.37
C SER A 48 -22.90 -13.55 -5.21
N LEU A 49 -21.96 -14.30 -5.81
CA LEU A 49 -22.29 -15.40 -6.69
C LEU A 49 -23.09 -16.43 -5.88
N PRO A 50 -24.26 -16.87 -6.38
CA PRO A 50 -25.15 -17.77 -5.64
C PRO A 50 -24.48 -19.12 -5.37
N ASN A 51 -23.58 -19.53 -6.25
CA ASN A 51 -22.74 -20.70 -6.08
C ASN A 51 -21.27 -20.29 -5.97
N LYS A 52 -20.54 -20.98 -5.09
CA LYS A 52 -19.09 -20.88 -5.02
C LYS A 52 -18.46 -21.27 -6.36
N ILE A 53 -17.54 -20.45 -6.85
CA ILE A 53 -16.70 -20.79 -8.01
C ILE A 53 -15.39 -21.36 -7.48
N LEU A 54 -15.05 -22.57 -7.94
CA LEU A 54 -13.75 -23.15 -7.71
C LEU A 54 -12.75 -22.58 -8.72
N LEU A 55 -11.87 -21.72 -8.24
CA LEU A 55 -10.79 -21.16 -9.02
C LEU A 55 -9.63 -22.16 -9.07
N ILE A 56 -9.29 -22.64 -10.26
CA ILE A 56 -8.25 -23.64 -10.49
C ILE A 56 -7.15 -23.02 -11.36
N HIS A 57 -5.89 -23.19 -10.96
CA HIS A 57 -4.73 -22.77 -11.77
C HIS A 57 -3.97 -24.01 -12.22
N ASP A 58 -3.95 -24.30 -13.52
CA ASP A 58 -3.55 -25.62 -14.07
C ASP A 58 -2.12 -26.09 -13.72
N GLU A 59 -1.20 -25.20 -13.33
CA GLU A 59 0.16 -25.59 -12.90
C GLU A 59 0.27 -25.91 -11.41
N SER A 60 -0.78 -25.63 -10.64
CA SER A 60 -0.82 -25.84 -9.20
C SER A 60 -2.04 -26.68 -8.82
N THR A 61 -1.88 -27.71 -7.99
CA THR A 61 -3.02 -28.46 -7.41
C THR A 61 -3.86 -27.61 -6.43
N ILE A 62 -3.73 -26.28 -6.48
CA ILE A 62 -4.31 -25.32 -5.56
C ILE A 62 -5.63 -24.84 -6.16
N SER A 63 -6.70 -25.12 -5.44
CA SER A 63 -8.03 -24.59 -5.75
C SER A 63 -8.49 -23.69 -4.63
N THR A 64 -9.12 -22.56 -4.98
CA THR A 64 -9.66 -21.60 -4.01
C THR A 64 -11.13 -21.34 -4.33
N GLU A 65 -11.97 -21.34 -3.30
CA GLU A 65 -13.37 -20.98 -3.44
C GLU A 65 -13.50 -19.44 -3.45
N ILE A 66 -14.18 -18.92 -4.48
CA ILE A 66 -14.50 -17.49 -4.58
C ILE A 66 -16.01 -17.29 -4.72
N PHE A 67 -16.48 -16.16 -4.17
CA PHE A 67 -17.87 -15.71 -4.15
C PHE A 67 -18.05 -14.38 -4.87
N HIS A 68 -16.95 -13.68 -5.18
CA HIS A 68 -16.98 -12.38 -5.86
C HIS A 68 -16.02 -12.35 -7.04
N LEU A 69 -16.48 -11.77 -8.14
CA LEU A 69 -15.68 -11.51 -9.33
C LEU A 69 -15.51 -10.00 -9.54
N PRO A 70 -14.34 -9.54 -10.02
CA PRO A 70 -14.17 -8.16 -10.42
C PRO A 70 -15.19 -7.77 -11.49
N PRO A 71 -15.71 -6.54 -11.47
CA PRO A 71 -16.64 -6.09 -12.50
C PRO A 71 -15.97 -6.08 -13.87
N ILE A 72 -16.78 -6.33 -14.91
CA ILE A 72 -16.35 -6.17 -16.30
C ILE A 72 -16.92 -4.87 -16.86
N THR A 73 -16.38 -4.41 -17.99
CA THR A 73 -16.91 -3.22 -18.67
C THR A 73 -17.40 -3.58 -20.05
N LEU A 74 -18.65 -3.21 -20.35
CA LEU A 74 -19.21 -3.25 -21.69
C LEU A 74 -19.16 -1.83 -22.28
N HIS A 75 -18.24 -1.60 -23.19
CA HIS A 75 -18.16 -0.37 -23.97
C HIS A 75 -19.14 -0.45 -25.13
N ILE A 76 -19.96 0.58 -25.33
CA ILE A 76 -20.96 0.64 -26.39
C ILE A 76 -20.81 1.94 -27.19
N THR A 77 -20.89 1.82 -28.51
CA THR A 77 -21.01 2.95 -29.43
C THR A 77 -22.21 2.75 -30.34
N TYR A 78 -23.17 3.68 -30.26
CA TYR A 78 -24.33 3.67 -31.15
C TYR A 78 -23.95 4.12 -32.55
N LYS A 79 -24.36 3.32 -33.53
CA LYS A 79 -24.35 3.72 -34.93
C LYS A 79 -25.61 4.53 -35.19
N LYS A 80 -25.54 5.50 -36.12
CA LYS A 80 -26.68 6.33 -36.53
C LYS A 80 -27.92 5.55 -36.98
N THR A 81 -27.71 4.30 -37.40
CA THR A 81 -28.70 3.39 -37.97
C THR A 81 -29.24 2.36 -36.98
N TYR A 82 -28.70 2.28 -35.77
CA TYR A 82 -29.25 1.46 -34.69
C TYR A 82 -30.56 2.10 -34.16
N PRO A 83 -31.54 1.33 -33.65
CA PRO A 83 -31.68 -0.13 -33.69
C PRO A 83 -32.23 -0.68 -35.00
N LYS A 84 -32.63 0.19 -35.93
CA LYS A 84 -33.37 -0.22 -37.14
C LYS A 84 -32.58 -1.12 -38.09
N ILE A 85 -31.36 -0.73 -38.46
CA ILE A 85 -30.62 -1.38 -39.56
C ILE A 85 -29.37 -2.11 -39.06
N ASP A 86 -28.63 -1.51 -38.13
CA ASP A 86 -27.35 -2.05 -37.65
C ASP A 86 -27.37 -2.24 -36.13
N SER A 87 -26.68 -3.28 -35.66
CA SER A 87 -26.39 -3.45 -34.23
C SER A 87 -25.42 -2.37 -33.73
N PRO A 88 -25.43 -2.06 -32.42
CA PRO A 88 -24.46 -1.13 -31.86
C PRO A 88 -23.08 -1.79 -31.85
N LEU A 89 -22.03 -0.97 -31.95
CA LEU A 89 -20.68 -1.47 -31.75
C LEU A 89 -20.47 -1.70 -30.26
N TYR A 90 -19.75 -2.76 -29.90
CA TYR A 90 -19.45 -3.03 -28.51
C TYR A 90 -18.03 -3.57 -28.34
N CYS A 91 -17.51 -3.42 -27.12
CA CYS A 91 -16.26 -4.03 -26.69
C CYS A 91 -16.36 -4.49 -25.23
N ILE A 92 -16.10 -5.77 -24.97
CA ILE A 92 -16.08 -6.36 -23.63
C ILE A 92 -14.67 -6.27 -23.06
N LYS A 93 -14.50 -5.55 -21.96
CA LYS A 93 -13.23 -5.48 -21.21
C LYS A 93 -13.30 -6.43 -20.02
N CYS A 94 -12.52 -7.51 -20.06
CA CYS A 94 -12.46 -8.52 -19.00
C CYS A 94 -11.05 -9.13 -18.94
N ASP A 95 -10.38 -9.03 -17.79
CA ASP A 95 -8.98 -9.46 -17.64
C ASP A 95 -8.83 -10.94 -17.20
N TYR A 96 -9.92 -11.62 -16.87
CA TYR A 96 -9.91 -12.96 -16.30
C TYR A 96 -10.62 -14.02 -17.16
N LEU A 97 -10.99 -13.67 -18.40
CA LEU A 97 -11.36 -14.62 -19.45
C LEU A 97 -10.31 -14.62 -20.55
N THR A 98 -10.10 -15.79 -21.17
CA THR A 98 -9.19 -15.95 -22.30
C THR A 98 -9.79 -15.36 -23.59
N CYS A 99 -8.94 -15.09 -24.57
CA CYS A 99 -9.37 -14.64 -25.90
C CYS A 99 -10.39 -15.59 -26.55
N ASP A 100 -10.23 -16.91 -26.38
CA ASP A 100 -11.13 -17.91 -26.96
C ASP A 100 -12.51 -17.88 -26.28
N GLN A 101 -12.53 -17.72 -24.95
CA GLN A 101 -13.78 -17.58 -24.19
C GLN A 101 -14.53 -16.30 -24.57
N LEU A 102 -13.82 -15.17 -24.66
CA LEU A 102 -14.39 -13.90 -25.06
C LEU A 102 -14.90 -13.94 -26.51
N LEU A 103 -14.17 -14.57 -27.42
CA LEU A 103 -14.62 -14.74 -28.81
C LEU A 103 -15.89 -15.60 -28.90
N SER A 104 -15.98 -16.67 -28.12
CA SER A 104 -17.20 -17.48 -28.03
C SER A 104 -18.39 -16.66 -27.53
N LEU A 105 -18.15 -15.82 -26.52
CA LEU A 105 -19.15 -14.98 -25.89
C LEU A 105 -19.65 -13.87 -26.83
N THR A 106 -18.75 -13.17 -27.53
CA THR A 106 -19.12 -12.14 -28.51
C THR A 106 -19.88 -12.74 -29.70
N ASN A 107 -19.49 -13.93 -30.16
CA ASN A 107 -20.23 -14.65 -31.20
C ASN A 107 -21.65 -15.07 -30.77
N GLN A 108 -21.90 -15.27 -29.47
CA GLN A 108 -23.25 -15.49 -28.95
C GLN A 108 -24.04 -14.18 -28.89
N MET A 109 -23.44 -13.11 -28.38
CA MET A 109 -24.06 -11.78 -28.33
C MET A 109 -24.50 -11.28 -29.71
N ASP A 110 -23.67 -11.49 -30.75
CA ASP A 110 -24.00 -11.10 -32.13
C ASP A 110 -25.23 -11.83 -32.68
N LYS A 111 -25.44 -13.09 -32.27
CA LYS A 111 -26.60 -13.89 -32.70
C LYS A 111 -27.91 -13.47 -32.01
N MET A 112 -27.81 -12.75 -30.88
CA MET A 112 -28.99 -12.33 -30.12
C MET A 112 -29.70 -11.12 -30.74
N TRP A 113 -28.97 -10.26 -31.47
CA TRP A 113 -29.52 -9.04 -32.01
C TRP A 113 -30.35 -9.29 -33.28
N LYS A 114 -31.47 -8.57 -33.40
CA LYS A 114 -32.32 -8.51 -34.59
C LYS A 114 -32.57 -7.06 -35.00
N SER A 115 -32.66 -6.84 -36.31
CA SER A 115 -32.98 -5.53 -36.89
C SER A 115 -34.32 -5.00 -36.37
N GLY A 116 -34.30 -3.76 -35.87
CA GLY A 116 -35.45 -3.08 -35.26
C GLY A 116 -35.56 -3.22 -33.75
N GLU A 117 -34.69 -3.99 -33.08
CA GLU A 117 -34.75 -4.22 -31.63
C GLU A 117 -33.57 -3.56 -30.89
N VAL A 118 -33.88 -2.95 -29.74
CA VAL A 118 -32.90 -2.54 -28.74
C VAL A 118 -32.34 -3.75 -28.01
N ILE A 119 -31.05 -3.75 -27.66
CA ILE A 119 -30.36 -4.98 -27.24
C ILE A 119 -29.41 -4.83 -26.06
N VAL A 120 -29.02 -3.61 -25.69
CA VAL A 120 -27.92 -3.41 -24.74
C VAL A 120 -28.26 -4.02 -23.38
N TYR A 121 -29.49 -3.84 -22.90
CA TYR A 121 -29.94 -4.47 -21.65
C TYR A 121 -29.94 -6.00 -21.72
N THR A 122 -30.43 -6.57 -22.82
CA THR A 122 -30.46 -8.02 -23.06
C THR A 122 -29.05 -8.62 -23.06
N TRP A 123 -28.08 -7.92 -23.64
CA TRP A 123 -26.67 -8.32 -23.58
C TRP A 123 -26.11 -8.28 -22.16
N ILE A 124 -26.49 -7.30 -21.33
CA ILE A 124 -26.06 -7.24 -19.93
C ILE A 124 -26.63 -8.40 -19.13
N GLU A 125 -27.92 -8.72 -19.29
CA GLU A 125 -28.54 -9.88 -18.63
C GLU A 125 -27.86 -11.19 -19.05
N PHE A 126 -27.61 -11.36 -20.36
CA PHE A 126 -26.86 -12.52 -20.85
C PHE A 126 -25.45 -12.61 -20.26
N LEU A 127 -24.74 -11.49 -20.15
CA LEU A 127 -23.42 -11.45 -19.51
C LEU A 127 -23.50 -11.86 -18.05
N LYS A 128 -24.42 -11.27 -17.27
CA LYS A 128 -24.65 -11.64 -15.87
C LYS A 128 -24.94 -13.13 -15.74
N ASP A 129 -25.86 -13.66 -16.55
CA ASP A 129 -26.21 -15.08 -16.57
C ASP A 129 -25.02 -15.97 -16.93
N TYR A 130 -24.18 -15.57 -17.88
CA TYR A 130 -22.96 -16.31 -18.23
C TYR A 130 -22.03 -16.44 -17.03
N PHE A 131 -21.79 -15.36 -16.29
CA PHE A 131 -20.91 -15.40 -15.11
C PHE A 131 -21.54 -16.12 -13.91
N TYR A 132 -22.86 -15.99 -13.72
CA TYR A 132 -23.58 -16.73 -12.68
C TYR A 132 -23.63 -18.24 -12.94
N ASN A 133 -23.64 -18.64 -14.21
CA ASN A 133 -23.68 -20.04 -14.65
C ASN A 133 -22.33 -20.56 -15.16
N LEU A 134 -21.21 -19.92 -14.81
CA LEU A 134 -19.92 -20.62 -14.84
C LEU A 134 -20.13 -21.92 -14.06
N ASN A 135 -19.71 -23.08 -14.60
CA ASN A 135 -20.00 -24.43 -14.10
C ASN A 135 -19.45 -24.72 -12.68
N ASN A 136 -19.63 -23.82 -11.74
CA ASN A 136 -18.99 -23.68 -10.43
C ASN A 136 -17.46 -23.77 -10.50
N GLN A 137 -16.86 -23.51 -11.67
CA GLN A 137 -15.43 -23.62 -11.90
C GLN A 137 -14.96 -22.53 -12.86
N LEU A 138 -13.85 -21.90 -12.53
CA LEU A 138 -13.10 -21.03 -13.42
C LEU A 138 -11.67 -21.58 -13.49
N ILE A 139 -11.31 -22.11 -14.65
CA ILE A 139 -10.01 -22.74 -14.89
C ILE A 139 -9.12 -21.71 -15.58
N LEU A 140 -8.00 -21.38 -14.92
CA LEU A 140 -6.99 -20.46 -15.41
C LEU A 140 -5.76 -21.25 -15.86
N PHE A 141 -5.39 -21.02 -17.11
CA PHE A 141 -4.27 -21.67 -17.76
C PHE A 141 -3.63 -20.72 -18.76
N ASP A 142 -2.34 -20.92 -19.01
CA ASP A 142 -1.62 -20.12 -20.01
C ASP A 142 -1.83 -20.74 -21.40
N ILE A 143 -2.63 -20.08 -22.23
CA ILE A 143 -2.75 -20.38 -23.66
C ILE A 143 -1.99 -19.30 -24.42
N LYS A 144 -1.18 -19.69 -25.40
CA LYS A 144 -0.71 -18.75 -26.42
C LYS A 144 -1.77 -18.62 -27.51
N SER A 145 -2.84 -17.88 -27.22
CA SER A 145 -3.81 -17.43 -28.22
C SER A 145 -3.55 -15.95 -28.47
N SER A 146 -3.52 -15.54 -29.73
CA SER A 146 -3.37 -14.12 -30.11
C SER A 146 -4.48 -13.82 -31.09
N ILE A 147 -5.69 -13.63 -30.55
CA ILE A 147 -6.84 -13.19 -31.33
C ILE A 147 -6.93 -11.68 -31.22
N ASP A 148 -6.77 -11.00 -32.35
CA ASP A 148 -7.03 -9.57 -32.46
C ASP A 148 -8.47 -9.36 -32.95
N ASP A 149 -9.38 -9.17 -31.99
CA ASP A 149 -10.79 -8.87 -32.24
C ASP A 149 -11.18 -7.62 -31.47
N LYS A 150 -11.74 -6.64 -32.20
CA LYS A 150 -12.11 -5.34 -31.62
C LYS A 150 -13.28 -5.42 -30.62
N ARG A 151 -14.03 -6.53 -30.62
CA ARG A 151 -15.20 -6.75 -29.76
C ARG A 151 -14.82 -7.10 -28.31
N PHE A 152 -13.55 -7.33 -28.01
CA PHE A 152 -13.11 -7.54 -26.63
C PHE A 152 -11.68 -7.05 -26.38
N LEU A 153 -11.38 -6.79 -25.11
CA LEU A 153 -10.07 -6.46 -24.62
C LEU A 153 -9.81 -7.26 -23.35
N THR A 154 -8.68 -7.93 -23.31
CA THR A 154 -8.22 -8.70 -22.14
C THR A 154 -6.72 -8.51 -21.97
N ASN A 155 -6.28 -8.36 -20.72
CA ASN A 155 -4.86 -8.42 -20.38
C ASN A 155 -4.40 -9.83 -19.98
N TYR A 156 -5.26 -10.84 -20.17
CA TYR A 156 -5.00 -12.22 -19.74
C TYR A 156 -3.63 -12.72 -20.22
N ASP A 157 -3.37 -12.63 -21.52
CA ASP A 157 -2.13 -13.13 -22.13
C ASP A 157 -0.88 -12.31 -21.76
N LYS A 158 -1.06 -11.06 -21.32
CA LYS A 158 0.05 -10.18 -20.92
C LYS A 158 0.47 -10.40 -19.47
N ILE A 159 -0.51 -10.67 -18.61
CA ILE A 159 -0.35 -10.77 -17.15
C ILE A 159 -0.08 -12.22 -16.73
N GLY A 160 -0.68 -13.19 -17.44
CA GLY A 160 -0.54 -14.61 -17.19
C GLY A 160 -1.50 -15.12 -16.13
N SER A 161 -1.89 -16.39 -16.27
CA SER A 161 -2.89 -17.08 -15.43
C SER A 161 -2.58 -17.01 -13.93
N LYS A 162 -1.29 -17.08 -13.54
CA LYS A 162 -0.89 -17.02 -12.13
C LYS A 162 -1.20 -15.67 -11.49
N GLN A 163 -0.88 -14.57 -12.15
CA GLN A 163 -1.11 -13.25 -11.60
C GLN A 163 -2.61 -12.91 -11.60
N ILE A 164 -3.37 -13.40 -12.58
CA ILE A 164 -4.84 -13.32 -12.60
C ILE A 164 -5.44 -14.10 -11.43
N TYR A 165 -4.94 -15.31 -11.15
CA TYR A 165 -5.35 -16.11 -10.00
C TYR A 165 -5.18 -15.32 -8.70
N GLU A 166 -4.01 -14.74 -8.48
CA GLU A 166 -3.70 -13.92 -7.30
C GLU A 166 -4.62 -12.69 -7.19
N GLN A 167 -4.93 -12.04 -8.31
CA GLN A 167 -5.85 -10.90 -8.36
C GLN A 167 -7.30 -11.29 -7.99
N LEU A 168 -7.81 -12.41 -8.51
CA LEU A 168 -9.16 -12.90 -8.19
C LEU A 168 -9.28 -13.31 -6.72
N VAL A 169 -8.30 -14.04 -6.19
CA VAL A 169 -8.26 -14.40 -4.76
C VAL A 169 -8.21 -13.15 -3.89
N SER A 170 -7.39 -12.17 -4.25
CA SER A 170 -7.28 -10.89 -3.54
C SER A 170 -8.60 -10.11 -3.56
N TYR A 171 -9.23 -9.99 -4.74
CA TYR A 171 -10.51 -9.32 -4.90
C TYR A 171 -11.60 -9.98 -4.06
N ASN A 172 -11.71 -11.31 -4.13
CA ASN A 172 -12.65 -12.09 -3.34
C ASN A 172 -12.45 -11.85 -1.84
N ARG A 173 -11.20 -11.86 -1.35
CA ARG A 173 -10.91 -11.60 0.07
C ARG A 173 -11.31 -10.19 0.50
N ILE A 174 -11.00 -9.18 -0.31
CA ILE A 174 -11.36 -7.78 -0.03
C ILE A 174 -12.87 -7.61 0.03
N GLN A 175 -13.60 -8.22 -0.92
CA GLN A 175 -15.05 -8.07 -1.00
C GLN A 175 -15.76 -8.80 0.15
N ASN A 176 -15.34 -10.02 0.48
CA ASN A 176 -15.82 -10.72 1.69
C ASN A 176 -15.59 -9.89 2.96
N GLN A 177 -14.40 -9.28 3.09
CA GLN A 177 -14.12 -8.42 4.23
C GLN A 177 -15.02 -7.17 4.24
N TYR A 178 -15.26 -6.54 3.08
CA TYR A 178 -16.13 -5.39 2.98
C TYR A 178 -17.56 -5.73 3.41
N GLU A 179 -18.12 -6.83 2.90
CA GLU A 179 -19.46 -7.31 3.26
C GLU A 179 -19.56 -7.63 4.75
N PHE A 180 -18.54 -8.31 5.29
CA PHE A 180 -18.45 -8.56 6.72
C PHE A 180 -18.42 -7.25 7.52
N GLU A 181 -17.65 -6.24 7.10
CA GLU A 181 -17.55 -4.95 7.78
C GLU A 181 -18.83 -4.10 7.73
N GLN A 182 -19.61 -4.19 6.63
CA GLN A 182 -20.89 -3.48 6.51
C GLN A 182 -22.02 -4.15 7.31
N ALA A 183 -21.98 -5.47 7.49
CA ALA A 183 -22.98 -6.19 8.26
C ALA A 183 -22.83 -5.98 9.78
N ASN A 184 -23.92 -6.18 10.51
CA ASN A 184 -23.90 -6.27 11.96
C ASN A 184 -23.68 -7.73 12.37
N HIS A 185 -22.84 -7.93 13.39
CA HIS A 185 -22.51 -9.25 13.92
C HIS A 185 -22.65 -9.24 15.44
N ILE A 186 -22.96 -10.41 16.00
CA ILE A 186 -23.02 -10.62 17.46
C ILE A 186 -21.68 -11.20 17.91
N CYS A 187 -21.06 -10.58 18.91
CA CYS A 187 -19.79 -11.07 19.45
C CYS A 187 -20.01 -12.36 20.26
N PRO A 188 -19.33 -13.48 19.95
CA PRO A 188 -19.51 -14.72 20.70
C PRO A 188 -18.98 -14.65 22.14
N ILE A 189 -18.12 -13.66 22.45
CA ILE A 189 -17.52 -13.49 23.79
C ILE A 189 -18.38 -12.59 24.69
N CYS A 190 -18.80 -11.42 24.20
CA CYS A 190 -19.57 -10.45 25.00
C CYS A 190 -21.07 -10.38 24.66
N LEU A 191 -21.51 -11.11 23.62
CA LEU A 191 -22.90 -11.19 23.16
C LEU A 191 -23.53 -9.86 22.71
N GLU A 192 -22.70 -8.84 22.46
CA GLU A 192 -23.16 -7.54 21.95
C GLU A 192 -23.16 -7.52 20.42
N GLU A 193 -24.22 -6.94 19.84
CA GLU A 193 -24.33 -6.67 18.40
C GLU A 193 -23.56 -5.38 18.04
N LYS A 194 -22.66 -5.47 17.06
CA LYS A 194 -21.88 -4.31 16.57
C LYS A 194 -21.66 -4.42 15.06
N SER A 195 -21.35 -3.30 14.41
CA SER A 195 -20.86 -3.30 13.02
C SER A 195 -19.57 -4.13 12.89
N GLY A 196 -19.44 -4.88 11.81
CA GLY A 196 -18.29 -5.73 11.51
C GLY A 196 -16.94 -4.99 11.46
N LYS A 197 -16.92 -3.67 11.27
CA LYS A 197 -15.71 -2.84 11.45
C LYS A 197 -15.07 -2.98 12.82
N ASN A 198 -15.87 -3.29 13.84
CA ASN A 198 -15.41 -3.50 15.22
C ASN A 198 -15.00 -4.95 15.50
N PHE A 199 -15.01 -5.82 14.49
CA PHE A 199 -14.66 -7.22 14.58
C PHE A 199 -13.36 -7.53 13.85
N LEU A 200 -12.74 -8.63 14.26
CA LEU A 200 -11.66 -9.27 13.53
C LEU A 200 -12.10 -10.71 13.25
N GLN A 201 -12.15 -11.07 11.97
CA GLN A 201 -12.29 -12.45 11.51
C GLN A 201 -10.89 -12.99 11.19
N PHE A 202 -10.56 -14.16 11.72
CA PHE A 202 -9.25 -14.77 11.50
C PHE A 202 -9.15 -15.43 10.12
N GLU A 203 -8.05 -15.19 9.41
CA GLU A 203 -7.89 -15.63 8.02
C GLU A 203 -7.81 -17.17 7.90
N LYS A 204 -7.23 -17.87 8.89
CA LYS A 204 -7.05 -19.34 8.83
C LYS A 204 -8.28 -20.15 9.22
N CYS A 205 -9.02 -19.69 10.22
CA CYS A 205 -10.10 -20.48 10.84
C CYS A 205 -11.47 -19.83 10.72
N HIS A 206 -11.55 -18.61 10.19
CA HIS A 206 -12.79 -17.84 10.00
C HIS A 206 -13.62 -17.54 11.25
N HIS A 207 -13.19 -17.96 12.45
CA HIS A 207 -13.74 -17.49 13.72
C HIS A 207 -13.58 -15.97 13.85
N TYR A 208 -14.51 -15.32 14.52
CA TYR A 208 -14.54 -13.86 14.63
C TYR A 208 -15.01 -13.41 16.01
N ALA A 209 -14.42 -12.34 16.52
CA ALA A 209 -14.90 -11.68 17.73
C ALA A 209 -14.63 -10.18 17.67
N CYS A 210 -15.32 -9.42 18.53
CA CYS A 210 -15.08 -7.98 18.56
C CYS A 210 -13.65 -7.68 19.04
N ILE A 211 -13.02 -6.68 18.42
CA ILE A 211 -11.62 -6.30 18.68
C ILE A 211 -11.41 -5.98 20.17
N PHE A 212 -12.42 -5.42 20.84
CA PHE A 212 -12.37 -5.13 22.27
C PHE A 212 -12.18 -6.39 23.13
N CYS A 213 -12.95 -7.45 22.86
CA CYS A 213 -12.82 -8.72 23.58
C CYS A 213 -11.48 -9.38 23.30
N LEU A 214 -11.04 -9.40 22.03
CA LEU A 214 -9.74 -9.96 21.65
C LEU A 214 -8.58 -9.19 22.30
N ASN A 215 -8.66 -7.85 22.36
CA ASN A 215 -7.68 -7.02 23.04
C ASN A 215 -7.62 -7.31 24.54
N SER A 216 -8.79 -7.51 25.17
CA SER A 216 -8.89 -7.85 26.60
C SER A 216 -8.27 -9.21 26.88
N HIS A 217 -8.58 -10.22 26.06
CA HIS A 217 -7.96 -11.54 26.14
C HIS A 217 -6.43 -11.48 25.96
N ALA A 218 -5.96 -10.71 24.98
CA ALA A 218 -4.52 -10.53 24.74
C ALA A 218 -3.81 -9.80 25.89
N LYS A 219 -4.46 -8.84 26.56
CA LYS A 219 -3.92 -8.17 27.75
C LYS A 219 -3.80 -9.13 28.94
N GLU A 220 -4.83 -9.94 29.17
CA GLU A 220 -4.81 -10.97 30.21
C GLU A 220 -3.68 -11.97 29.97
N TYR A 221 -3.52 -12.42 28.71
CA TYR A 221 -2.41 -13.25 28.27
C TYR A 221 -1.04 -12.67 28.64
N LEU A 222 -0.84 -11.37 28.39
CA LEU A 222 0.41 -10.68 28.71
C LEU A 222 0.61 -10.49 30.22
N SER A 223 -0.46 -10.33 30.98
CA SER A 223 -0.39 -10.22 32.44
C SER A 223 0.07 -11.52 33.11
N ASN A 224 -0.26 -12.67 32.52
CA ASN A 224 0.19 -13.96 33.02
C ASN A 224 1.65 -14.24 32.62
N ILE A 225 2.57 -14.04 33.55
CA ILE A 225 4.02 -14.22 33.34
C ILE A 225 4.40 -15.68 33.06
N GLN A 226 3.57 -16.64 33.50
CA GLN A 226 3.80 -18.06 33.28
C GLN A 226 3.35 -18.55 31.90
N GLN A 227 2.58 -17.74 31.16
CA GLN A 227 2.08 -18.08 29.83
C GLN A 227 3.19 -17.87 28.78
N LYS A 228 3.73 -18.98 28.26
CA LYS A 228 4.90 -19.01 27.35
C LYS A 228 4.59 -19.49 25.93
N LYS A 229 3.31 -19.49 25.52
CA LYS A 229 2.91 -19.90 24.16
C LYS A 229 2.73 -18.65 23.28
N PRO A 230 2.54 -18.79 21.96
CA PRO A 230 1.94 -17.71 21.18
C PRO A 230 0.46 -17.55 21.52
N ILE A 231 -0.09 -16.35 21.26
CA ILE A 231 -1.53 -16.11 21.24
C ILE A 231 -2.08 -16.76 19.98
N ASN A 232 -3.01 -17.68 20.17
CA ASN A 232 -3.77 -18.34 19.12
C ASN A 232 -5.20 -17.77 19.06
N CYS A 233 -6.01 -18.28 18.13
CA CYS A 233 -7.44 -18.06 18.14
C CYS A 233 -8.06 -18.46 19.50
N TYR A 234 -9.11 -17.75 19.90
CA TYR A 234 -9.77 -17.99 21.20
C TYR A 234 -10.68 -19.23 21.17
N GLU A 235 -11.12 -19.69 19.99
CA GLU A 235 -11.93 -20.91 19.83
C GLU A 235 -11.10 -22.13 19.41
N CYS A 236 -9.97 -21.92 18.73
CA CYS A 236 -9.13 -23.01 18.24
C CYS A 236 -7.64 -22.70 18.38
N ASP A 237 -6.79 -23.73 18.27
CA ASP A 237 -5.34 -23.58 18.37
C ASP A 237 -4.65 -23.00 17.10
N SER A 238 -5.41 -22.38 16.19
CA SER A 238 -4.82 -21.76 15.00
C SER A 238 -3.98 -20.53 15.35
N PRO A 239 -2.75 -20.41 14.80
CA PRO A 239 -1.88 -19.28 15.08
C PRO A 239 -2.34 -18.03 14.36
N LEU A 240 -2.14 -16.87 14.99
CA LEU A 240 -2.50 -15.56 14.44
C LEU A 240 -1.40 -14.97 13.55
N TYR A 241 -1.80 -14.30 12.48
CA TYR A 241 -0.95 -13.50 11.62
C TYR A 241 -0.55 -12.16 12.27
N GLN A 242 0.56 -11.58 11.82
CA GLN A 242 1.03 -10.30 12.37
C GLN A 242 0.04 -9.15 12.11
N SER A 243 -0.67 -9.18 10.97
CA SER A 243 -1.75 -8.24 10.64
C SER A 243 -2.89 -8.31 11.66
N GLU A 244 -3.29 -9.52 12.04
CA GLU A 244 -4.34 -9.79 13.03
C GLU A 244 -3.90 -9.31 14.42
N LEU A 245 -2.68 -9.63 14.83
CA LEU A 245 -2.11 -9.17 16.10
C LEU A 245 -2.08 -7.63 16.17
N ARG A 246 -1.72 -6.93 15.08
CA ARG A 246 -1.75 -5.46 15.05
C ARG A 246 -3.16 -4.91 15.23
N ARG A 247 -4.19 -5.57 14.68
CA ARG A 247 -5.59 -5.15 14.87
C ARG A 247 -6.05 -5.41 16.31
N ILE A 248 -5.64 -6.52 16.91
CA ILE A 248 -5.93 -6.86 18.31
C ILE A 248 -5.25 -5.85 19.25
N PHE A 249 -3.96 -5.59 19.06
CA PHE A 249 -3.17 -4.68 19.89
C PHE A 249 -3.27 -3.23 19.37
N SER A 250 -4.34 -2.53 19.74
CA SER A 250 -4.49 -1.10 19.41
C SER A 250 -3.35 -0.21 19.94
N ASP A 251 -2.63 -0.66 20.98
CA ASP A 251 -1.41 0.00 21.49
C ASP A 251 -0.15 -0.74 21.03
N ASN A 252 0.66 -0.07 20.21
CA ASN A 252 1.95 -0.57 19.73
C ASN A 252 2.91 -0.98 20.86
N LYS A 253 2.80 -0.39 22.06
CA LYS A 253 3.65 -0.78 23.20
C LYS A 253 3.33 -2.19 23.69
N LEU A 254 2.06 -2.60 23.70
CA LEU A 254 1.65 -3.93 24.12
C LEU A 254 2.07 -4.98 23.08
N LEU A 255 1.94 -4.65 21.79
CA LEU A 255 2.45 -5.50 20.72
C LEU A 255 3.97 -5.70 20.84
N LEU A 256 4.74 -4.64 21.10
CA LEU A 256 6.18 -4.74 21.30
C LEU A 256 6.53 -5.60 22.52
N LYS A 257 5.81 -5.47 23.63
CA LYS A 257 5.99 -6.33 24.82
C LYS A 257 5.70 -7.81 24.52
N TYR A 258 4.62 -8.08 23.79
CA TYR A 258 4.28 -9.44 23.35
C TYR A 258 5.39 -10.03 22.48
N GLN A 259 5.84 -9.26 21.50
CA GLN A 259 6.92 -9.64 20.61
C GLN A 259 8.23 -9.87 21.37
N GLN A 260 8.57 -9.02 22.34
CA GLN A 260 9.74 -9.21 23.21
C GLN A 260 9.68 -10.52 24.00
N ARG A 261 8.55 -10.83 24.62
CA ARG A 261 8.36 -12.07 25.40
C ARG A 261 8.51 -13.34 24.56
N LEU A 262 8.05 -13.33 23.31
CA LEU A 262 8.21 -14.48 22.42
C LEU A 262 9.68 -14.76 22.07
N LEU A 263 10.53 -13.73 21.98
CA LEU A 263 11.94 -13.88 21.62
C LEU A 263 12.80 -14.40 22.77
N GLU A 264 12.49 -13.98 23.99
CA GLU A 264 13.20 -14.41 25.21
C GLU A 264 13.15 -15.94 25.38
N GLN A 265 12.29 -16.62 24.62
CA GLN A 265 12.04 -18.05 24.67
C GLN A 265 12.69 -18.84 23.53
N THR A 266 13.24 -18.18 22.51
CA THR A 266 13.78 -18.84 21.31
C THR A 266 15.22 -18.40 21.07
N THR A 267 16.20 -19.27 21.35
CA THR A 267 17.64 -19.04 21.07
C THR A 267 17.94 -18.88 19.58
N ASP A 268 17.01 -19.34 18.73
CA ASP A 268 17.19 -19.45 17.30
C ASP A 268 16.23 -18.57 16.47
N MET A 269 15.53 -17.61 17.08
CA MET A 269 14.81 -16.59 16.31
C MET A 269 15.52 -15.24 16.30
N VAL A 270 15.47 -14.56 15.15
CA VAL A 270 16.07 -13.24 14.94
C VAL A 270 15.06 -12.35 14.22
N TRP A 271 14.98 -11.08 14.59
CA TRP A 271 14.17 -10.12 13.84
C TRP A 271 14.83 -9.74 12.54
N CYS A 272 14.04 -9.69 11.47
CA CYS A 272 14.43 -8.93 10.31
C CYS A 272 14.52 -7.43 10.68
N PRO A 273 15.67 -6.78 10.55
CA PRO A 273 15.82 -5.35 10.84
C PRO A 273 15.02 -4.46 9.86
N ARG A 274 14.64 -5.00 8.69
CA ARG A 274 13.88 -4.29 7.67
C ARG A 274 12.37 -4.36 7.88
N CYS A 275 11.82 -5.53 8.17
CA CYS A 275 10.36 -5.73 8.26
C CYS A 275 9.86 -6.15 9.64
N HIS A 276 10.74 -6.34 10.62
CA HIS A 276 10.40 -6.76 11.98
C HIS A 276 9.51 -8.01 12.04
N HIS A 277 9.73 -8.94 11.10
CA HIS A 277 9.24 -10.31 11.21
C HIS A 277 10.24 -11.16 11.99
N ALA A 278 9.75 -12.04 12.85
CA ALA A 278 10.57 -13.04 13.51
C ALA A 278 10.93 -14.14 12.51
N ILE A 279 12.22 -14.46 12.41
CA ILE A 279 12.75 -15.49 11.52
C ILE A 279 13.41 -16.57 12.36
N THR A 280 12.97 -17.81 12.20
CA THR A 280 13.65 -18.99 12.76
C THR A 280 14.89 -19.31 11.94
N CYS A 281 16.05 -19.21 12.57
CA CYS A 281 17.33 -19.60 12.01
C CYS A 281 17.53 -21.10 12.27
N THR A 282 17.34 -21.94 11.25
CA THR A 282 17.77 -23.34 11.35
C THR A 282 19.31 -23.38 11.32
N PRO A 283 19.97 -24.06 12.26
CA PRO A 283 21.41 -24.29 12.16
C PRO A 283 21.69 -25.07 10.88
N SER A 284 22.37 -24.46 9.90
CA SER A 284 22.90 -25.24 8.79
C SER A 284 24.01 -26.13 9.33
N GLU A 285 23.86 -27.45 9.21
CA GLU A 285 24.89 -28.44 9.53
C GLU A 285 26.06 -28.34 8.53
N SER A 286 26.85 -27.28 8.60
CA SER A 286 28.11 -27.17 7.88
C SER A 286 29.26 -27.26 8.89
N LYS A 287 29.85 -28.46 8.96
CA LYS A 287 31.09 -28.77 9.67
C LYS A 287 32.29 -28.06 9.03
N SER A 288 32.40 -26.76 9.22
CA SER A 288 33.64 -26.02 8.95
C SER A 288 33.61 -24.74 9.78
N GLY A 289 34.55 -24.65 10.71
CA GLY A 289 34.68 -23.50 11.60
C GLY A 289 34.82 -22.19 10.83
N ASN A 290 34.09 -21.20 11.30
CA ASN A 290 34.12 -19.79 10.92
C ASN A 290 33.55 -19.45 9.53
N HIS A 291 32.59 -18.51 9.54
CA HIS A 291 31.91 -17.87 8.39
C HIS A 291 30.74 -18.61 7.75
N GLN A 292 29.59 -18.61 8.44
CA GLN A 292 28.26 -18.49 7.82
C GLN A 292 27.22 -18.21 8.92
N SER A 293 26.88 -16.94 9.13
CA SER A 293 25.83 -16.52 10.08
C SER A 293 24.98 -15.42 9.46
N PHE A 294 24.48 -15.66 8.24
CA PHE A 294 23.55 -14.78 7.57
C PHE A 294 22.14 -15.35 7.63
N VAL A 295 21.15 -14.46 7.70
CA VAL A 295 19.73 -14.79 7.81
C VAL A 295 19.02 -14.11 6.67
N GLU A 296 18.27 -14.86 5.88
CA GLU A 296 17.39 -14.33 4.85
C GLU A 296 15.95 -14.27 5.38
N CYS A 297 15.32 -13.12 5.22
CA CYS A 297 13.92 -12.95 5.60
C CYS A 297 12.99 -13.46 4.50
N PHE A 298 12.32 -14.60 4.68
CA PHE A 298 11.34 -15.10 3.70
C PHE A 298 10.18 -14.11 3.40
N TYR A 299 9.86 -13.20 4.33
CA TYR A 299 8.79 -12.21 4.16
C TYR A 299 9.16 -10.97 3.32
N CYS A 300 10.43 -10.53 3.35
CA CYS A 300 10.85 -9.30 2.64
C CYS A 300 12.13 -9.47 1.82
N GLN A 301 12.65 -10.70 1.78
CA GLN A 301 13.87 -11.13 1.09
C GLN A 301 15.12 -10.34 1.50
N PHE A 302 15.10 -9.72 2.69
CA PHE A 302 16.26 -9.01 3.21
C PHE A 302 17.23 -9.97 3.87
N THR A 303 18.49 -9.94 3.42
CA THR A 303 19.58 -10.76 3.96
C THR A 303 20.46 -9.95 4.89
N PHE A 304 20.63 -10.42 6.11
CA PHE A 304 21.32 -9.68 7.17
C PHE A 304 22.18 -10.60 8.04
N CYS A 305 23.17 -10.02 8.73
CA CYS A 305 24.03 -10.76 9.64
C CYS A 305 23.29 -11.08 10.95
N ARG A 306 23.25 -12.35 11.36
CA ARG A 306 22.62 -12.79 12.63
C ARG A 306 23.15 -12.05 13.85
N ARG A 307 24.44 -11.67 13.84
CA ARG A 307 25.14 -11.10 15.00
C ARG A 307 24.96 -9.59 15.14
N CYS A 308 25.24 -8.83 14.07
CA CYS A 308 25.14 -7.37 14.10
C CYS A 308 23.80 -6.82 13.61
N GLN A 309 22.97 -7.65 12.96
CA GLN A 309 21.67 -7.26 12.37
C GLN A 309 21.77 -6.15 11.31
N GLN A 310 22.96 -5.93 10.75
CA GLN A 310 23.19 -5.10 9.57
C GLN A 310 23.02 -5.92 8.29
N SER A 311 22.93 -5.24 7.15
CA SER A 311 23.02 -5.87 5.82
C SER A 311 24.16 -6.88 5.78
N TRP A 312 23.94 -8.03 5.15
CA TRP A 312 24.93 -9.09 5.15
C TRP A 312 26.28 -8.61 4.63
N HIS A 313 27.34 -8.96 5.36
CA HIS A 313 28.71 -8.60 5.03
C HIS A 313 29.58 -9.88 4.94
N PRO A 314 30.38 -10.06 3.86
CA PRO A 314 31.23 -11.24 3.66
C PRO A 314 32.55 -11.21 4.47
N GLN A 315 32.74 -10.21 5.34
CA GLN A 315 34.00 -10.02 6.08
C GLN A 315 34.24 -11.14 7.10
N ILE A 316 35.50 -11.55 7.21
CA ILE A 316 35.99 -12.59 8.14
C ILE A 316 35.66 -12.24 9.60
N GLN A 317 35.54 -10.96 9.96
CA GLN A 317 35.10 -10.54 11.29
C GLN A 317 33.88 -9.63 11.21
N CYS A 318 32.94 -9.84 12.15
CA CYS A 318 31.80 -8.96 12.29
C CYS A 318 32.25 -7.68 13.01
N PRO A 319 31.82 -6.47 12.59
CA PRO A 319 32.23 -5.21 13.23
C PRO A 319 31.92 -5.15 14.74
N LYS A 320 30.91 -5.89 15.20
CA LYS A 320 30.61 -6.05 16.63
C LYS A 320 31.72 -6.79 17.40
N ASP A 321 32.43 -7.72 16.75
CA ASP A 321 33.47 -8.54 17.39
C ASP A 321 34.78 -7.74 17.61
N GLU A 322 35.14 -6.82 16.69
CA GLU A 322 36.26 -5.87 16.88
C GLU A 322 35.99 -4.91 18.05
N ILE A 323 34.78 -4.34 18.11
CA ILE A 323 34.38 -3.42 19.18
C ILE A 323 34.39 -4.12 20.55
N LEU A 324 33.95 -5.39 20.62
CA LEU A 324 33.96 -6.17 21.86
C LEU A 324 35.36 -6.61 22.30
N GLN A 325 36.30 -6.82 21.36
CA GLN A 325 37.71 -7.11 21.67
C GLN A 325 38.43 -5.87 22.20
N ASP A 326 38.20 -4.70 21.61
CA ASP A 326 38.73 -3.42 22.09
C ASP A 326 38.18 -3.04 23.47
N ILE A 327 36.91 -3.36 23.75
CA ILE A 327 36.30 -3.17 25.08
C ILE A 327 36.97 -4.07 26.11
N LYS A 328 37.22 -5.35 25.79
CA LYS A 328 37.87 -6.29 26.73
C LYS A 328 39.33 -5.94 27.02
N GLN A 329 40.06 -5.39 26.05
CA GLN A 329 41.46 -5.00 26.23
C GLN A 329 41.63 -3.66 26.97
N ASN A 330 40.62 -2.78 26.98
CA ASN A 330 40.71 -1.44 27.55
C ASN A 330 39.95 -1.24 28.88
N LEU A 331 39.55 -2.31 29.56
CA LEU A 331 38.83 -2.25 30.85
C LEU A 331 39.72 -1.97 32.09
N ASN A 332 40.99 -1.60 31.90
CA ASN A 332 41.90 -1.24 32.99
C ASN A 332 42.39 0.21 32.87
N SER A 333 41.50 1.21 32.79
CA SER A 333 41.73 2.55 33.39
C SER A 333 40.60 3.57 33.16
N ASN A 334 40.02 3.95 34.29
CA ASN A 334 39.43 5.24 34.67
C ASN A 334 38.14 5.75 33.98
N GLU A 335 37.21 6.10 34.87
CA GLU A 335 35.79 6.41 34.73
C GLU A 335 35.42 7.63 33.85
N GLN A 336 36.40 8.33 33.25
CA GLN A 336 36.12 9.51 32.41
C GLN A 336 35.81 9.19 30.93
N LYS A 337 35.94 7.93 30.48
CA LYS A 337 35.68 7.51 29.09
C LYS A 337 34.24 7.08 28.78
N LEU A 338 33.40 6.81 29.79
CA LEU A 338 32.02 6.33 29.58
C LEU A 338 31.16 7.35 28.80
N ASN A 339 31.37 8.65 29.04
CA ASN A 339 30.70 9.73 28.33
C ASN A 339 31.12 9.85 26.85
N LYS A 340 32.37 9.55 26.50
CA LYS A 340 32.84 9.58 25.10
C LYS A 340 32.27 8.42 24.27
N ILE A 341 32.10 7.25 24.88
CA ILE A 341 31.53 6.06 24.22
C ILE A 341 30.03 6.24 23.99
N GLN A 342 29.30 6.79 24.97
CA GLN A 342 27.89 7.16 24.80
C GLN A 342 27.69 8.23 23.71
N LEU A 343 28.55 9.25 23.66
CA LEU A 343 28.49 10.27 22.59
C LEU A 343 28.78 9.68 21.21
N LYS A 344 29.74 8.75 21.11
CA LYS A 344 30.12 8.09 19.85
C LYS A 344 29.01 7.15 19.34
N ASN A 345 28.34 6.44 20.24
CA ASN A 345 27.18 5.61 19.91
C ASN A 345 25.98 6.45 19.46
N LEU A 346 25.74 7.59 20.12
CA LEU A 346 24.69 8.53 19.72
C LEU A 346 24.99 9.16 18.34
N LEU A 347 26.24 9.48 18.05
CA LEU A 347 26.68 9.99 16.73
C LEU A 347 26.54 8.92 15.63
N LEU A 348 26.90 7.67 15.92
CA LEU A 348 26.69 6.54 15.01
C LEU A 348 25.21 6.26 14.77
N GLU A 349 24.37 6.34 15.81
CA GLU A 349 22.91 6.23 15.67
C GLU A 349 22.35 7.37 14.81
N ILE A 350 22.84 8.60 14.98
CA ILE A 350 22.47 9.76 14.17
C ILE A 350 22.94 9.58 12.71
N GLU A 351 24.16 9.12 12.45
CA GLU A 351 24.68 8.81 11.10
C GLU A 351 23.91 7.66 10.43
N THR A 352 23.52 6.65 11.21
CA THR A 352 22.72 5.52 10.73
C THR A 352 21.30 5.98 10.38
N ILE A 353 20.69 6.83 11.20
CA ILE A 353 19.39 7.46 10.91
C ILE A 353 19.50 8.39 9.69
N GLN A 354 20.58 9.16 9.55
CA GLN A 354 20.85 10.03 8.39
C GLN A 354 21.00 9.23 7.10
N THR A 355 21.71 8.10 7.13
CA THR A 355 21.89 7.22 5.96
C THR A 355 20.56 6.58 5.55
N ILE A 356 19.72 6.20 6.54
CA ILE A 356 18.37 5.69 6.30
C ILE A 356 17.45 6.79 5.76
N GLU A 357 17.53 8.03 6.26
CA GLU A 357 16.70 9.16 5.81
C GLU A 357 17.13 9.74 4.44
N GLN A 358 18.40 9.62 4.07
CA GLN A 358 18.92 10.05 2.77
C GLN A 358 18.53 9.09 1.65
N CYS A 359 18.43 7.78 1.94
CA CYS A 359 18.11 6.77 0.93
C CYS A 359 16.63 6.36 0.93
N THR A 360 15.84 6.64 1.98
CA THR A 360 14.46 6.12 2.12
C THR A 360 13.40 7.17 2.48
N LYS A 361 12.19 7.06 1.92
CA LYS A 361 11.00 7.84 2.31
C LYS A 361 9.84 6.92 2.69
N PRO A 362 8.96 7.31 3.63
CA PRO A 362 7.79 6.53 3.97
C PRO A 362 6.77 6.54 2.83
N CYS A 363 6.13 5.40 2.60
CA CYS A 363 4.96 5.32 1.75
C CYS A 363 3.83 6.21 2.32
N PRO A 364 3.20 7.08 1.52
CA PRO A 364 2.15 7.96 2.02
C PRO A 364 0.85 7.24 2.40
N SER A 365 0.67 5.98 1.99
CA SER A 365 -0.50 5.16 2.34
C SER A 365 -0.23 4.20 3.49
N CYS A 366 0.84 3.39 3.42
CA CYS A 366 1.10 2.34 4.41
C CYS A 366 2.31 2.60 5.32
N ASN A 367 2.99 3.73 5.14
CA ASN A 367 4.13 4.21 5.94
C ASN A 367 5.38 3.29 5.97
N VAL A 368 5.41 2.23 5.15
CA VAL A 368 6.61 1.41 4.94
C VAL A 368 7.69 2.28 4.29
N ARG A 369 8.93 2.23 4.79
CA ARG A 369 10.07 2.98 4.20
C ARG A 369 10.47 2.36 2.86
N ILE A 370 10.57 3.19 1.84
CA ILE A 370 10.87 2.84 0.45
C ILE A 370 12.16 3.52 0.07
N GLU A 371 13.09 2.76 -0.49
CA GLU A 371 14.37 3.25 -0.99
C GLU A 371 14.26 3.74 -2.44
N LYS A 372 14.95 4.83 -2.80
CA LYS A 372 14.88 5.39 -4.15
C LYS A 372 15.67 4.53 -5.14
N ASN A 373 15.01 3.89 -6.10
CA ASN A 373 15.64 3.02 -7.11
C ASN A 373 16.08 3.73 -8.40
N GLY A 374 16.59 4.96 -8.28
CA GLY A 374 17.23 5.72 -9.37
C GLY A 374 16.29 6.44 -10.36
N GLY A 375 16.67 7.67 -10.73
CA GLY A 375 16.19 8.46 -11.89
C GLY A 375 14.74 8.99 -11.86
N CYS A 376 13.76 8.15 -11.55
CA CYS A 376 12.34 8.49 -11.63
C CYS A 376 11.82 9.07 -10.31
N GLN A 377 11.02 10.13 -10.38
CA GLN A 377 10.32 10.68 -9.20
C GLN A 377 9.01 9.95 -8.91
N HIS A 378 8.54 9.09 -9.82
CA HIS A 378 7.36 8.26 -9.60
C HIS A 378 7.78 6.92 -8.98
N MET A 379 7.28 6.64 -7.79
CA MET A 379 7.64 5.50 -6.95
C MET A 379 6.43 4.61 -6.70
N ASN A 380 6.64 3.29 -6.67
CA ASN A 380 5.61 2.32 -6.31
C ASN A 380 5.97 1.64 -4.98
N CYS A 381 5.04 1.67 -4.02
CA CYS A 381 5.19 0.94 -2.77
C CYS A 381 4.99 -0.56 -2.96
N ARG A 382 6.05 -1.36 -2.77
CA ARG A 382 5.95 -2.83 -2.87
C ARG A 382 5.04 -3.49 -1.82
N ALA A 383 4.73 -2.79 -0.72
CA ALA A 383 3.93 -3.33 0.38
C ALA A 383 2.43 -3.10 0.22
N CYS A 384 2.01 -1.94 -0.34
CA CYS A 384 0.59 -1.61 -0.54
C CYS A 384 0.24 -1.25 -1.99
N GLN A 385 1.20 -1.40 -2.91
CA GLN A 385 1.09 -1.17 -4.35
C GLN A 385 0.63 0.24 -4.76
N ILE A 386 0.74 1.23 -3.85
CA ILE A 386 0.36 2.61 -4.16
C ILE A 386 1.48 3.34 -4.90
N HIS A 387 1.10 4.10 -5.91
CA HIS A 387 1.97 4.94 -6.69
C HIS A 387 2.04 6.34 -6.07
N PHE A 388 3.23 6.90 -5.91
CA PHE A 388 3.42 8.23 -5.34
C PHE A 388 4.62 8.99 -5.92
N CYS A 389 4.57 10.32 -5.84
CA CYS A 389 5.67 11.19 -6.22
C CYS A 389 6.67 11.30 -5.05
N TRP A 390 7.94 10.97 -5.31
CA TRP A 390 9.02 11.06 -4.36
C TRP A 390 9.30 12.50 -3.92
N THR A 391 9.07 13.49 -4.79
CA THR A 391 9.33 14.91 -4.48
C THR A 391 8.29 15.49 -3.52
N CYS A 392 7.00 15.33 -3.82
CA CYS A 392 5.91 16.01 -3.10
C CYS A 392 5.02 15.08 -2.25
N GLY A 393 5.15 13.75 -2.38
CA GLY A 393 4.38 12.76 -1.61
C GLY A 393 2.96 12.51 -2.11
N TRP A 394 2.52 13.13 -3.20
CA TRP A 394 1.20 12.89 -3.80
C TRP A 394 1.07 11.45 -4.30
N TYR A 395 -0.07 10.79 -4.05
CA TYR A 395 -0.26 9.37 -4.35
C TYR A 395 -1.62 9.07 -4.99
N GLY A 396 -1.68 8.03 -5.83
CA GLY A 396 -2.87 7.67 -6.62
C GLY A 396 -2.74 6.34 -7.35
N ARG A 397 -3.65 6.06 -8.29
CA ARG A 397 -3.55 4.90 -9.20
C ARG A 397 -2.44 5.11 -10.23
N ALA A 398 -1.89 4.04 -10.78
CA ALA A 398 -0.90 4.12 -11.85
C ALA A 398 -1.39 5.07 -12.97
N TYR A 399 -0.53 6.00 -13.42
CA TYR A 399 -0.80 6.99 -14.48
C TYR A 399 -1.81 8.11 -14.15
N SER A 400 -2.16 8.32 -12.88
CA SER A 400 -2.99 9.48 -12.52
C SER A 400 -2.21 10.79 -12.79
N PRO A 401 -2.79 11.79 -13.50
CA PRO A 401 -2.11 13.06 -13.76
C PRO A 401 -1.76 13.76 -12.45
N HIS A 402 -0.46 13.96 -12.20
CA HIS A 402 0.05 14.65 -11.02
C HIS A 402 0.47 16.09 -11.37
N PRO A 403 -0.26 17.13 -10.93
CA PRO A 403 0.15 18.52 -11.12
C PRO A 403 1.23 18.87 -10.08
N CYS A 404 2.51 18.77 -10.46
CA CYS A 404 3.64 19.16 -9.61
C CYS A 404 4.12 20.57 -9.97
N GLU A 405 3.64 21.60 -9.28
CA GLU A 405 4.29 22.92 -9.29
C GLU A 405 5.40 22.93 -8.21
N ILE A 406 6.64 22.75 -8.64
CA ILE A 406 7.82 22.71 -7.76
C ILE A 406 8.03 24.10 -7.12
N LYS A 407 8.01 24.19 -5.79
CA LYS A 407 8.56 25.33 -5.02
C LYS A 407 10.07 25.15 -4.77
N PRO A 408 10.87 26.23 -4.71
CA PRO A 408 12.30 26.20 -5.03
C PRO A 408 13.15 25.40 -4.04
N ASP A 409 14.25 24.89 -4.60
CA ASP A 409 15.30 24.14 -3.93
C ASP A 409 16.00 24.99 -2.84
N LYS A 410 16.07 24.46 -1.61
CA LYS A 410 16.72 25.10 -0.45
C LYS A 410 18.26 25.09 -0.54
N SER A 411 18.82 24.57 -1.63
CA SER A 411 20.26 24.54 -1.90
C SER A 411 20.87 25.92 -2.19
N GLN A 412 20.05 26.96 -2.44
CA GLN A 412 20.50 28.32 -2.80
C GLN A 412 20.04 29.42 -1.83
N VAL A 413 19.90 29.12 -0.52
CA VAL A 413 19.66 30.19 0.47
C VAL A 413 20.99 30.91 0.76
N SER A 414 21.13 32.16 0.32
CA SER A 414 22.20 33.04 0.79
C SER A 414 21.96 33.41 2.25
N LEU A 415 22.89 33.03 3.12
CA LEU A 415 22.82 33.32 4.57
C LEU A 415 22.94 34.84 4.80
N PRO A 416 22.10 35.47 5.64
CA PRO A 416 22.22 36.88 5.98
C PRO A 416 23.59 37.19 6.60
N LEU A 417 24.16 38.37 6.28
CA LEU A 417 25.47 38.81 6.78
C LEU A 417 25.52 38.97 8.32
N ASP A 418 24.38 39.16 8.98
CA ASP A 418 24.25 39.30 10.44
C ASP A 418 23.80 38.00 11.12
N MET A 419 24.57 36.93 10.95
CA MET A 419 24.40 35.69 11.73
C MET A 419 25.04 35.84 13.12
N ASN A 420 24.35 35.39 14.17
CA ASN A 420 24.82 35.41 15.57
C ASN A 420 26.19 34.69 15.70
N GLU A 421 27.15 35.26 16.45
CA GLU A 421 28.53 34.77 16.58
C GLU A 421 28.63 33.28 16.94
N LYS A 422 27.69 32.76 17.75
CA LYS A 422 27.60 31.33 18.09
C LYS A 422 27.39 30.41 16.88
N PHE A 423 26.77 30.89 15.80
CA PHE A 423 26.54 30.10 14.59
C PHE A 423 27.73 30.12 13.64
N GLN A 424 28.51 31.20 13.62
CA GLN A 424 29.75 31.25 12.85
C GLN A 424 30.75 30.21 13.36
N GLN A 425 30.81 29.99 14.68
CA GLN A 425 31.61 28.94 15.32
C GLN A 425 31.14 27.51 15.00
N ILE A 426 29.88 27.30 14.60
CA ILE A 426 29.33 25.98 14.23
C ILE A 426 29.56 25.67 12.74
N LEU A 427 29.75 26.69 11.92
CA LEU A 427 29.97 26.56 10.48
C LEU A 427 31.45 26.41 10.11
N HIS A 428 32.37 26.55 11.07
CA HIS A 428 33.81 26.39 10.86
C HIS A 428 34.40 25.47 11.95
N ASP A 429 35.28 24.54 11.58
CA ASP A 429 36.02 23.72 12.55
C ASP A 429 37.11 24.55 13.28
N GLU A 430 37.79 23.96 14.27
CA GLU A 430 38.85 24.61 15.06
C GLU A 430 40.04 25.12 14.21
N ASN A 431 40.11 24.70 12.94
CA ASN A 431 41.12 25.10 11.96
C ASN A 431 40.57 26.08 10.89
N GLY A 432 39.32 26.54 11.01
CA GLY A 432 38.69 27.50 10.11
C GLY A 432 38.04 26.90 8.85
N ASN A 433 37.99 25.57 8.70
CA ASN A 433 37.39 24.94 7.52
C ASN A 433 35.87 24.92 7.61
N GLN A 434 35.20 25.22 6.51
CA GLN A 434 33.75 25.30 6.42
C GLN A 434 33.09 23.91 6.58
N ILE A 435 32.23 23.75 7.58
CA ILE A 435 31.47 22.51 7.82
C ILE A 435 30.31 22.43 6.81
N GLN A 436 30.19 21.26 6.17
CA GLN A 436 29.42 20.96 4.97
C GLN A 436 27.95 21.45 4.90
N HIS A 437 27.49 21.64 3.65
CA HIS A 437 26.17 21.99 3.11
C HIS A 437 24.88 21.51 3.84
N ASP A 438 24.95 20.50 4.71
CA ASP A 438 23.78 19.85 5.31
C ASP A 438 23.28 20.52 6.60
N ILE A 439 24.12 21.28 7.31
CA ILE A 439 23.68 22.10 8.46
C ILE A 439 22.77 23.23 7.97
N VAL A 440 23.08 23.82 6.80
CA VAL A 440 22.30 24.89 6.16
C VAL A 440 20.85 24.44 5.88
N LYS A 441 20.65 23.16 5.51
CA LYS A 441 19.31 22.59 5.27
C LYS A 441 18.44 22.48 6.53
N ARG A 442 19.05 22.57 7.71
CA ARG A 442 18.36 22.53 9.02
C ARG A 442 18.15 23.91 9.63
N ILE A 443 18.59 24.97 8.95
CA ILE A 443 18.39 26.35 9.38
C ILE A 443 17.08 26.89 8.80
N GLN A 444 16.31 27.58 9.62
CA GLN A 444 15.18 28.39 9.19
C GLN A 444 15.25 29.77 9.86
N ILE A 445 14.88 30.80 9.12
CA ILE A 445 14.93 32.19 9.56
C ILE A 445 13.59 32.57 10.18
N CYS A 446 13.62 33.26 11.31
CA CYS A 446 12.42 33.83 11.91
C CYS A 446 11.74 34.79 10.89
N PRO A 447 10.46 34.57 10.54
CA PRO A 447 9.78 35.35 9.50
C PRO A 447 9.41 36.78 9.93
N ARG A 448 9.65 37.18 11.19
CA ARG A 448 9.44 38.57 11.60
C ARG A 448 10.53 39.46 11.01
N GLU A 449 10.12 40.45 10.23
CA GLU A 449 10.97 41.41 9.52
C GLU A 449 12.02 42.08 10.43
N ASN A 450 11.67 42.44 11.66
CA ASN A 450 12.58 43.10 12.60
C ASN A 450 13.43 42.12 13.45
N CYS A 451 13.25 40.80 13.29
CA CYS A 451 13.97 39.79 14.08
C CYS A 451 14.97 39.00 13.24
N ARG A 452 14.51 38.38 12.14
CA ARG A 452 15.28 37.57 11.17
C ARG A 452 16.36 36.65 11.75
N GLN A 453 16.19 36.18 12.99
CA GLN A 453 17.18 35.33 13.65
C GLN A 453 17.13 33.91 13.09
N ALA A 454 18.29 33.31 12.89
CA ALA A 454 18.42 31.94 12.40
C ALA A 454 18.21 30.91 13.52
N HIS A 455 17.47 29.85 13.22
CA HIS A 455 17.16 28.76 14.14
C HIS A 455 17.41 27.41 13.48
N ILE A 456 18.01 26.47 14.21
CA ILE A 456 18.20 25.08 13.76
C ILE A 456 17.05 24.22 14.25
N LYS A 457 16.49 23.37 13.37
CA LYS A 457 15.53 22.36 13.78
C LYS A 457 16.20 21.25 14.59
N VAL A 458 15.76 21.11 15.83
CA VAL A 458 16.18 20.05 16.76
C VAL A 458 15.01 19.08 16.98
N GLY A 459 15.24 17.79 16.72
CA GLY A 459 14.21 16.75 16.82
C GLY A 459 13.23 16.71 15.64
N THR A 460 12.09 16.03 15.82
CA THR A 460 11.14 15.75 14.73
C THR A 460 10.07 16.81 14.54
N LYS A 461 9.86 17.71 15.52
CA LYS A 461 8.83 18.74 15.47
C LYS A 461 9.15 19.79 14.39
N ASN A 462 8.16 20.11 13.56
CA ASN A 462 8.27 21.14 12.52
C ASN A 462 7.95 22.56 13.02
N THR A 463 7.67 22.71 14.32
CA THR A 463 7.38 23.99 14.96
C THR A 463 8.65 24.50 15.65
N LEU A 464 9.10 25.68 15.26
CA LEU A 464 10.22 26.39 15.89
C LEU A 464 9.68 27.58 16.68
N THR A 465 10.34 27.90 17.78
CA THR A 465 10.05 29.09 18.58
C THR A 465 11.29 29.98 18.58
N CYS A 466 11.13 31.23 18.17
CA CYS A 466 12.22 32.19 18.19
C CYS A 466 12.54 32.58 19.64
N ASP A 467 13.78 32.42 20.07
CA ASP A 467 14.23 32.79 21.42
C ASP A 467 14.31 34.32 21.64
N LYS A 468 14.42 35.11 20.56
CA LYS A 468 14.53 36.58 20.63
C LYS A 468 13.20 37.33 20.57
N CYS A 469 12.22 36.82 19.80
CA CYS A 469 10.92 37.49 19.65
C CYS A 469 9.71 36.60 19.96
N GLU A 470 9.96 35.41 20.52
CA GLU A 470 8.96 34.41 20.95
C GLU A 470 8.00 33.94 19.85
N THR A 471 8.22 34.34 18.60
CA THR A 471 7.37 33.98 17.47
C THR A 471 7.52 32.49 17.18
N ILE A 472 6.39 31.81 17.05
CA ILE A 472 6.32 30.40 16.67
C ILE A 472 6.14 30.32 15.15
N PHE A 473 7.00 29.58 14.46
CA PHE A 473 6.99 29.49 13.01
C PHE A 473 7.34 28.08 12.53
N CYS A 474 6.94 27.76 11.31
CA CYS A 474 7.10 26.44 10.73
C CYS A 474 8.49 26.29 10.10
N PHE A 475 9.23 25.27 10.50
CA PHE A 475 10.52 24.93 9.86
C PHE A 475 10.36 24.63 8.36
N VAL A 476 9.26 24.00 7.96
CA VAL A 476 9.07 23.51 6.59
C VAL A 476 8.81 24.66 5.62
N CYS A 477 7.80 25.48 5.90
CA CYS A 477 7.40 26.58 5.02
C CYS A 477 7.90 27.97 5.44
N GLY A 478 8.43 28.14 6.66
CA GLY A 478 8.94 29.43 7.16
C GLY A 478 7.87 30.36 7.73
N GLU A 479 6.59 30.04 7.60
CA GLU A 479 5.47 30.91 8.00
C GLU A 479 5.22 30.90 9.52
N ILE A 480 4.67 32.01 10.03
CA ILE A 480 4.23 32.13 11.43
C ILE A 480 3.07 31.16 11.68
N VAL A 481 3.15 30.39 12.76
CA VAL A 481 2.11 29.44 13.18
C VAL A 481 1.17 30.11 14.17
N TYR A 482 -0.10 30.26 13.78
CA TYR A 482 -1.18 30.70 14.67
C TYR A 482 -2.08 29.51 15.02
N GLY A 483 -2.04 29.08 16.28
CA GLY A 483 -2.85 27.96 16.78
C GLY A 483 -2.56 26.61 16.09
N ASN A 484 -3.51 25.67 16.15
CA ASN A 484 -3.33 24.29 15.67
C ASN A 484 -3.67 24.09 14.18
N PHE A 485 -4.18 25.12 13.49
CA PHE A 485 -4.69 24.99 12.11
C PHE A 485 -3.61 24.87 11.04
N HIS A 486 -2.37 25.30 11.32
CA HIS A 486 -1.27 25.30 10.36
C HIS A 486 -0.89 23.89 9.87
N PHE A 487 -1.17 22.84 10.65
CA PHE A 487 -0.88 21.43 10.30
C PHE A 487 -2.13 20.61 9.96
N SER A 488 -3.25 21.26 9.62
CA SER A 488 -4.51 20.60 9.21
C SER A 488 -4.49 20.13 7.75
N ALA A 489 -5.56 19.46 7.30
CA ALA A 489 -5.72 18.96 5.92
C ALA A 489 -5.57 20.04 4.82
N TYR A 490 -5.75 21.32 5.19
CA TYR A 490 -5.66 22.49 4.32
C TYR A 490 -4.40 23.35 4.56
N GLY A 491 -3.53 22.97 5.51
CA GLY A 491 -2.32 23.71 5.90
C GLY A 491 -1.00 23.06 5.43
N CYS A 492 0.15 23.52 5.97
CA CYS A 492 1.47 22.98 5.66
C CYS A 492 1.57 21.50 6.11
N LYS A 493 1.47 20.57 5.15
CA LYS A 493 1.42 19.12 5.39
C LYS A 493 2.78 18.56 5.77
N ALA A 494 3.19 18.79 7.01
CA ALA A 494 4.37 18.14 7.60
C ALA A 494 4.12 17.55 8.99
N ASN A 495 2.86 17.52 9.44
CA ASN A 495 2.46 16.78 10.64
C ASN A 495 1.15 16.06 10.36
N THR A 496 1.22 14.85 9.82
CA THR A 496 0.12 13.89 9.94
C THR A 496 0.55 12.82 10.94
N ARG A 497 0.45 13.19 12.22
CA ARG A 497 0.04 12.25 13.26
C ARG A 497 -1.45 12.49 13.47
N LEU A 498 -2.25 11.57 12.99
CA LEU A 498 -3.47 11.06 13.64
C LEU A 498 -3.63 9.62 13.18
#